data_AF-A0A6S6SH12-F1
#
_entry.id   AF-A0A6S6SH12-F1
#
_cell.length_a   1.000
_cell.length_b   1.000
_cell.length_c   1.000
_cell.angle_alpha   90.00
_cell.angle_beta   90.00
_cell.angle_gamma   90.00
#
_symmetry.space_group_name_H-M   'P 1'
#
loop_
_entity.id
_entity.type
_entity.pdbx_description
1 polymer ?
#
loop_
_entity_poly.entity_id
_entity_poly.type
_entity_poly.pdbx_seq_one_letter_code
_entity_poly.pdbx_strand_id
1 'polypeptide(L)'
;PDPNIDHRRVHNLRAFFNRHAQRLPVTRNSQDYRPGDIVTWSLGGDQGHIGIVVNQRSPADPNRYMIVHNISSGTKMEDVLFDWPITGHFRYFPNRQQPWLASAK
;
A
#
# COMPACT_ATOMS: atom_id res chain seq x y z
N PRO A 1 4.40 2.74 23.75
CA PRO A 1 4.09 2.90 22.30
C PRO A 1 5.23 3.65 21.61
N ASP A 2 5.85 3.06 20.59
CA ASP A 2 6.90 3.74 19.81
C ASP A 2 6.26 4.86 18.97
N PRO A 3 6.60 6.14 19.18
CA PRO A 3 6.02 7.25 18.42
C PRO A 3 6.36 7.21 16.93
N ASN A 4 7.37 6.42 16.52
CA ASN A 4 7.71 6.21 15.11
C ASN A 4 6.75 5.24 14.42
N ILE A 5 6.06 4.38 15.17
CA ILE A 5 5.11 3.38 14.67
C ILE A 5 3.70 3.75 15.14
N ASP A 6 3.12 4.73 14.45
CA ASP A 6 1.77 5.23 14.72
C ASP A 6 0.84 4.93 13.54
N HIS A 7 -0.09 4.01 13.73
CA HIS A 7 -1.06 3.58 12.72
C HIS A 7 -1.97 4.72 12.24
N ARG A 8 -2.11 5.81 13.02
CA ARG A 8 -2.87 7.01 12.60
C ARG A 8 -2.22 7.72 11.41
N ARG A 9 -0.95 7.43 11.11
CA ARG A 9 -0.23 8.01 9.97
C ARG A 9 -0.66 7.45 8.62
N VAL A 10 -1.41 6.35 8.58
CA VAL A 10 -1.90 5.77 7.31
C VAL A 10 -2.72 6.78 6.51
N HIS A 11 -3.52 7.64 7.16
CA HIS A 11 -4.25 8.70 6.46
C HIS A 11 -3.33 9.72 5.79
N ASN A 12 -2.25 10.11 6.47
CA ASN A 12 -1.25 11.03 5.93
C ASN A 12 -0.49 10.41 4.76
N LEU A 13 -0.10 9.14 4.88
CA LEU A 13 0.57 8.40 3.81
C LEU A 13 -0.34 8.25 2.59
N ARG A 14 -1.62 7.92 2.78
CA ARG A 14 -2.60 7.87 1.69
C ARG A 14 -2.75 9.24 1.01
N ALA A 15 -2.82 10.33 1.79
CA ALA A 15 -2.88 11.68 1.23
C ALA A 15 -1.62 12.04 0.44
N PHE A 16 -0.45 11.63 0.90
CA PHE A 16 0.81 11.77 0.18
C PHE A 16 0.81 10.99 -1.14
N PHE A 17 0.46 9.69 -1.11
CA PHE A 17 0.43 8.86 -2.32
C PHE A 17 -0.63 9.30 -3.32
N ASN A 18 -1.78 9.82 -2.86
CA ASN A 18 -2.77 10.43 -3.74
C ASN A 18 -2.20 11.60 -4.57
N ARG A 19 -1.23 12.35 -4.03
CA ARG A 19 -0.62 13.50 -4.71
C ARG A 19 0.63 13.16 -5.52
N HIS A 20 1.42 12.20 -5.04
CA HIS A 20 2.77 11.97 -5.55
C HIS A 20 3.01 10.58 -6.15
N ALA A 21 2.05 9.66 -6.03
CA ALA A 21 2.11 8.34 -6.66
C ALA A 21 1.12 8.22 -7.83
N GLN A 22 1.33 7.23 -8.68
CA GLN A 22 0.32 6.81 -9.64
C GLN A 22 -0.78 6.05 -8.90
N ARG A 23 -2.01 6.57 -8.91
CA ARG A 23 -3.18 5.85 -8.39
C ARG A 23 -3.61 4.80 -9.40
N LEU A 24 -3.72 3.56 -8.95
CA LEU A 24 -4.15 2.42 -9.75
C LEU A 24 -5.60 2.04 -9.37
N PRO A 25 -6.35 1.39 -10.27
CA PRO A 25 -7.67 0.87 -9.93
C PRO A 25 -7.60 -0.12 -8.77
N VAL A 26 -8.61 -0.06 -7.89
CA VAL A 26 -8.85 -1.11 -6.90
C VAL A 26 -9.79 -2.12 -7.56
N THR A 27 -9.33 -3.36 -7.70
CA THR A 27 -10.09 -4.43 -8.38
C THR A 27 -10.11 -5.68 -7.50
N ARG A 28 -10.85 -6.70 -7.94
CA ARG A 28 -10.80 -8.04 -7.34
C ARG A 28 -9.90 -9.01 -8.10
N ASN A 29 -9.22 -8.53 -9.14
CA ASN A 29 -8.28 -9.34 -9.92
C ASN A 29 -6.87 -9.21 -9.31
N SER A 30 -6.32 -10.30 -8.79
CA SER A 30 -5.00 -10.29 -8.15
C SER A 30 -3.87 -9.87 -9.09
N GLN A 31 -4.04 -10.06 -10.39
CA GLN A 31 -3.01 -9.74 -11.40
C GLN A 31 -2.83 -8.23 -11.62
N ASP A 32 -3.79 -7.41 -11.18
CA ASP A 32 -3.68 -5.95 -11.26
C ASP A 32 -2.69 -5.38 -10.23
N TYR A 33 -2.34 -6.17 -9.22
CA TYR A 33 -1.44 -5.83 -8.13
C TYR A 33 -0.05 -6.41 -8.38
N ARG A 34 0.96 -5.57 -8.57
CA ARG A 34 2.33 -5.98 -8.93
C ARG A 34 3.31 -5.72 -7.78
N PRO A 35 4.43 -6.45 -7.73
CA PRO A 35 5.47 -6.19 -6.74
C PRO A 35 5.93 -4.73 -6.73
N GLY A 36 6.04 -4.16 -5.53
CA GLY A 36 6.33 -2.75 -5.28
C GLY A 36 5.09 -1.84 -5.20
N ASP A 37 3.90 -2.33 -5.55
CA ASP A 37 2.67 -1.59 -5.33
C ASP A 37 2.37 -1.44 -3.84
N ILE A 38 1.83 -0.28 -3.48
CA ILE A 38 1.43 0.07 -2.12
C ILE A 38 -0.08 -0.05 -2.04
N VAL A 39 -0.57 -0.77 -1.03
CA VAL A 39 -1.99 -0.97 -0.79
C VAL A 39 -2.34 -0.47 0.60
N THR A 40 -3.46 0.23 0.72
CA THR A 40 -4.01 0.68 1.99
C THR A 40 -5.37 0.03 2.23
N TRP A 41 -5.65 -0.36 3.47
CA TRP A 41 -6.91 -0.96 3.88
C TRP A 41 -7.60 -0.16 4.99
N SER A 42 -8.89 -0.42 5.18
CA SER A 42 -9.61 -0.07 6.41
C SER A 42 -9.85 -1.33 7.24
N LEU A 43 -9.51 -1.30 8.52
CA LEU A 43 -9.82 -2.34 9.50
C LEU A 43 -11.11 -2.03 10.30
N GLY A 44 -11.88 -1.02 9.87
CA GLY A 44 -13.05 -0.50 10.58
C GLY A 44 -12.74 0.76 11.42
N GLY A 45 -13.75 1.63 11.57
CA GLY A 45 -13.58 2.93 12.25
C GLY A 45 -12.46 3.77 11.64
N ASP A 46 -11.63 4.36 12.50
CA ASP A 46 -10.46 5.17 12.12
C ASP A 46 -9.18 4.34 11.94
N GLN A 47 -9.29 3.01 11.94
CA GLN A 47 -8.13 2.12 11.85
C GLN A 47 -7.74 1.87 10.40
N GLY A 48 -6.79 2.66 9.90
CA GLY A 48 -6.11 2.40 8.63
C GLY A 48 -5.04 1.32 8.77
N HIS A 49 -4.79 0.60 7.66
CA HIS A 49 -3.66 -0.31 7.52
C HIS A 49 -2.95 -0.12 6.17
N ILE A 50 -1.67 -0.47 6.08
CA ILE A 50 -0.85 -0.27 4.88
C ILE A 50 0.19 -1.38 4.71
N GLY A 51 0.49 -1.71 3.46
CA GLY A 51 1.44 -2.75 3.11
C GLY A 51 1.93 -2.61 1.67
N ILE A 52 2.93 -3.41 1.33
CA ILE A 52 3.59 -3.43 0.02
C ILE A 52 3.45 -4.83 -0.57
N VAL A 53 3.05 -4.91 -1.84
CA VAL A 53 3.04 -6.14 -2.62
C VAL A 53 4.47 -6.59 -2.87
N VAL A 54 4.82 -7.84 -2.54
CA VAL A 54 6.18 -8.37 -2.73
C VAL A 54 6.23 -9.41 -3.83
N ASN A 55 7.41 -9.62 -4.43
CA ASN A 55 7.62 -10.61 -5.49
C ASN A 55 7.72 -12.05 -4.94
N GLN A 56 6.80 -12.41 -4.04
CA GLN A 56 6.61 -13.74 -3.50
C GLN A 56 5.17 -14.15 -3.77
N ARG A 57 4.96 -15.28 -4.43
CA ARG A 57 3.60 -15.80 -4.64
C ARG A 57 3.05 -16.41 -3.36
N SER A 58 1.75 -16.27 -3.15
CA SER A 58 1.07 -16.94 -2.05
C SER A 58 1.15 -18.47 -2.23
N PRO A 59 1.45 -19.23 -1.16
CA PRO A 59 1.33 -20.68 -1.17
C PRO A 59 -0.12 -21.17 -1.36
N ALA A 60 -1.11 -20.35 -1.00
CA ALA A 60 -2.53 -20.69 -1.10
C ALA A 60 -3.13 -20.35 -2.48
N ASP A 61 -2.61 -19.31 -3.16
CA ASP A 61 -3.01 -18.94 -4.53
C ASP A 61 -1.81 -18.42 -5.33
N PRO A 62 -1.27 -19.20 -6.29
CA PRO A 62 -0.11 -18.80 -7.07
C PRO A 62 -0.35 -17.59 -7.99
N ASN A 63 -1.62 -17.19 -8.22
CA ASN A 63 -1.95 -15.98 -8.98
C ASN A 63 -1.85 -14.71 -8.13
N ARG A 64 -1.67 -14.83 -6.82
CA ARG A 64 -1.64 -13.71 -5.88
C ARG A 64 -0.24 -13.52 -5.32
N TYR A 65 0.19 -12.27 -5.22
CA TYR A 65 1.42 -11.90 -4.53
C TYR A 65 1.14 -11.68 -3.04
N MET A 66 2.10 -12.02 -2.20
CA MET A 66 2.05 -11.77 -0.76
C MET A 66 2.22 -10.28 -0.46
N ILE A 67 1.82 -9.90 0.75
CA ILE A 67 1.93 -8.54 1.27
C ILE A 67 2.93 -8.53 2.41
N VAL A 68 3.89 -7.61 2.38
CA VAL A 68 4.66 -7.24 3.58
C VAL A 68 4.01 -6.04 4.24
N HIS A 69 3.72 -6.15 5.53
CA HIS A 69 3.12 -5.12 6.37
C HIS A 69 3.62 -5.26 7.80
N ASN A 70 3.48 -4.21 8.61
CA ASN A 70 3.78 -4.28 10.03
C ASN A 70 2.46 -4.33 10.82
N ILE A 71 2.32 -5.31 11.71
CA ILE A 71 1.18 -5.45 12.61
C ILE A 71 1.71 -5.86 13.98
N SER A 72 1.32 -5.13 15.03
CA SER A 72 1.59 -5.34 16.46
C SER A 72 2.91 -6.07 16.83
N SER A 73 3.02 -7.37 16.55
CA SER A 73 4.21 -8.21 16.70
C SER A 73 5.35 -7.95 15.70
N GLY A 74 5.23 -6.95 14.83
CA GLY A 74 6.27 -6.54 13.89
C GLY A 74 5.95 -6.80 12.42
N THR A 75 6.98 -6.79 11.58
CA THR A 75 6.85 -7.00 10.14
C THR A 75 6.51 -8.45 9.81
N LYS A 76 5.46 -8.64 9.01
CA LYS A 76 5.00 -9.93 8.52
C LYS A 76 4.87 -9.95 7.01
N MET A 77 4.99 -11.13 6.42
CA MET A 77 4.68 -11.42 5.03
C MET A 77 3.49 -12.38 4.99
N GLU A 78 2.30 -11.89 4.63
CA GLU A 78 1.06 -12.66 4.71
C GLU A 78 0.23 -12.48 3.44
N ASP A 79 -0.65 -13.45 3.19
CA ASP A 79 -1.53 -13.44 2.02
C ASP A 79 -2.86 -12.73 2.32
N VAL A 80 -2.77 -11.41 2.55
CA VAL A 80 -3.87 -10.59 3.11
C VAL A 80 -4.41 -9.53 2.14
N LEU A 81 -4.06 -9.62 0.85
CA LEU A 81 -4.36 -8.57 -0.14
C LEU A 81 -5.85 -8.20 -0.17
N PHE A 82 -6.74 -9.17 -0.01
CA PHE A 82 -8.19 -9.01 -0.12
C PHE A 82 -8.97 -9.25 1.17
N ASP A 83 -8.30 -9.43 2.30
CA ASP A 83 -8.90 -9.78 3.59
C ASP A 83 -9.66 -8.62 4.21
N TRP A 84 -9.32 -7.39 3.82
CA TRP A 84 -9.95 -6.16 4.29
C TRP A 84 -10.36 -5.24 3.12
N PRO A 85 -11.30 -4.30 3.34
CA PRO A 85 -11.63 -3.28 2.36
C PRO A 85 -10.41 -2.46 1.93
N ILE A 86 -10.02 -2.57 0.66
CA ILE A 86 -8.95 -1.76 0.08
C ILE A 86 -9.46 -0.33 -0.09
N THR A 87 -8.72 0.63 0.47
CA THR A 87 -9.02 2.07 0.39
C THR A 87 -8.08 2.82 -0.55
N GLY A 88 -7.06 2.16 -1.09
CA GLY A 88 -6.11 2.76 -2.02
C GLY A 88 -5.13 1.73 -2.60
N HIS A 89 -4.76 1.96 -3.85
CA HIS A 89 -3.79 1.16 -4.60
C HIS A 89 -2.89 2.12 -5.38
N PHE A 90 -1.60 2.08 -5.13
CA PHE A 90 -0.65 3.08 -5.59
C PHE A 90 0.64 2.47 -6.10
N ARG A 91 1.25 3.14 -7.08
CA ARG A 91 2.62 2.87 -7.50
C ARG A 91 3.45 4.14 -7.40
N TYR A 92 4.43 4.14 -6.50
CA TYR A 92 5.24 5.31 -6.19
C TYR A 92 6.65 5.19 -6.77
N PHE A 93 7.09 6.23 -7.49
CA PHE A 93 8.43 6.34 -8.05
C PHE A 93 9.02 7.70 -7.66
N PRO A 94 9.96 7.77 -6.69
CA PRO A 94 10.43 9.03 -6.13
C PRO A 94 11.16 9.94 -7.15
N ASN A 95 11.65 9.38 -8.26
CA ASN A 95 12.46 10.11 -9.26
C ASN A 95 11.71 10.38 -10.58
N ARG A 96 10.39 10.14 -10.66
CA ARG A 96 9.63 10.71 -11.78
C ARG A 96 9.56 12.22 -11.57
N GLN A 97 10.25 12.99 -12.40
CA GLN A 97 10.05 14.43 -12.49
C GLN A 97 8.55 14.70 -12.57
N GLN A 98 7.99 15.27 -11.51
CA GLN A 98 6.60 15.72 -11.50
C GLN A 98 6.58 17.01 -12.34
N PRO A 99 5.86 17.06 -13.48
CA PRO A 99 5.93 18.20 -14.41
C PRO A 99 5.62 19.55 -13.76
N TRP A 100 4.85 19.56 -12.68
CA TRP A 100 4.43 20.76 -11.96
C TRP A 100 5.43 21.28 -10.91
N LEU A 101 6.48 20.52 -10.58
CA LEU A 101 7.61 21.02 -9.76
C LEU A 101 8.70 21.69 -10.60
N ALA A 102 8.72 21.46 -11.92
CA ALA A 102 9.68 22.09 -12.84
C ALA A 102 9.28 23.51 -13.28
N SER A 103 8.08 23.98 -12.93
CA SER A 103 7.59 25.34 -13.26
C SER A 103 7.81 26.36 -12.14
N ALA A 104 8.53 25.98 -11.07
CA ALA A 104 8.90 26.87 -9.98
C ALA A 104 10.43 26.97 -9.86
N LYS A 105 11.08 27.52 -10.88
CA LYS A 105 12.25 28.42 -10.83
C LYS A 105 12.71 28.80 -12.23
#